data_AF-A0A1J7IUR8-F1
#
_entry.id   AF-A0A1J7IUR8-F1
#
_cell.length_a   1.000
_cell.length_b   1.000
_cell.length_c   1.000
_cell.angle_alpha   90.00
_cell.angle_beta   90.00
_cell.angle_gamma   90.00
#
_symmetry.space_group_name_H-M   'P 1'
#
loop_
_entity.id
_entity.type
_entity.pdbx_description
1 polymer ?
#
loop_
_entity_poly.entity_id
_entity_poly.type
_entity_poly.pdbx_seq_one_letter_code
_entity_poly.pdbx_strand_id
1 'polypeptide(L)'
;AYPYSSLQVLSFALTVVSTALAIIACSLRMYSRSLTRSFGIDDWMICTATLFTINQCWSSSLVIHYEYIGVHAADIPVHDEAKALLYSWLAVVFYTPILSLVKTSILGFLLRLGGKQRRGVRIAIYTLITLNTLQIIAVLAVTIFQCTPVNLVWSTPSSAREGLRCINPGVLVLSVASWNILTDILVVALPYRIFFDIKTNKRMRNALIGVFMLGIVVTVFSIVRLYYMYRIFFTVSPDPTYSLGYILSAIESNLAIIASSIPALWPLARLWFPCMDSKLGINHHY
;
A
#
# COMPACT_ATOMS: atom_id res chain seq x y z
N ALA A 1 6.63 -2.20 -35.64
CA ALA A 1 6.56 -3.29 -34.64
C ALA A 1 6.41 -2.64 -33.27
N TYR A 2 5.59 -3.18 -32.37
CA TYR A 2 5.52 -2.67 -31.00
C TYR A 2 6.89 -2.86 -30.33
N PRO A 3 7.53 -1.81 -29.78
CA PRO A 3 8.80 -1.95 -29.09
C PRO A 3 8.56 -2.77 -27.82
N TYR A 4 9.18 -3.94 -27.72
CA TYR A 4 9.13 -4.78 -26.53
C TYR A 4 10.49 -4.70 -25.83
N SER A 5 10.47 -4.48 -24.51
CA SER A 5 11.65 -4.50 -23.66
C SER A 5 11.49 -5.56 -22.59
N SER A 6 12.60 -6.20 -22.19
CA SER A 6 12.63 -7.16 -21.08
C SER A 6 12.15 -6.52 -19.77
N LEU A 7 12.42 -5.23 -19.57
CA LEU A 7 11.98 -4.49 -18.40
C LEU A 7 10.46 -4.30 -18.36
N GLN A 8 9.81 -4.12 -19.52
CA GLN A 8 8.34 -4.00 -19.61
C GLN A 8 7.66 -5.33 -19.25
N VAL A 9 8.18 -6.45 -19.74
CA VAL A 9 7.68 -7.80 -19.40
C VAL A 9 7.86 -8.07 -17.90
N LEU A 10 9.03 -7.74 -17.36
CA LEU A 10 9.30 -7.86 -15.92
C LEU A 10 8.32 -7.01 -15.09
N SER A 11 8.06 -5.78 -15.53
CA SER A 11 7.14 -4.85 -14.87
C SER A 11 5.72 -5.41 -14.79
N PHE A 12 5.21 -5.91 -15.91
CA PHE A 12 3.90 -6.54 -15.98
C PHE A 12 3.82 -7.79 -15.09
N ALA A 13 4.83 -8.67 -15.17
CA ALA A 13 4.91 -9.89 -14.36
C ALA A 13 4.93 -9.57 -12.86
N LEU A 14 5.74 -8.60 -12.43
CA LEU A 14 5.81 -8.19 -11.02
C LEU A 14 4.48 -7.65 -10.51
N THR A 15 3.78 -6.81 -11.28
CA THR A 15 2.47 -6.28 -10.89
C THR A 15 1.44 -7.40 -10.72
N VAL A 16 1.32 -8.30 -11.71
CA VAL A 16 0.33 -9.38 -11.67
C VAL A 16 0.65 -10.39 -10.57
N VAL A 17 1.91 -10.83 -10.45
CA VAL A 17 2.31 -11.82 -9.45
C VAL A 17 2.17 -11.27 -8.03
N SER A 18 2.56 -10.02 -7.79
CA SER A 18 2.41 -9.42 -6.46
C SER A 18 0.94 -9.25 -6.06
N THR A 19 0.06 -8.92 -7.01
CA THR A 19 -1.39 -8.86 -6.74
C THR A 19 -1.99 -10.24 -6.51
N ALA A 20 -1.57 -11.27 -7.26
CA ALA A 20 -1.99 -12.64 -7.01
C ALA A 20 -1.59 -13.11 -5.61
N LEU A 21 -0.37 -12.81 -5.16
CA LEU A 21 0.09 -13.10 -3.80
C LEU A 21 -0.73 -12.36 -2.74
N ALA A 22 -1.10 -11.10 -2.98
CA ALA A 22 -1.96 -10.35 -2.07
C ALA A 22 -3.37 -10.95 -1.96
N ILE A 23 -3.96 -11.40 -3.07
CA ILE A 23 -5.25 -12.10 -3.08
C ILE A 23 -5.15 -13.40 -2.28
N ILE A 24 -4.12 -14.22 -2.53
CA ILE A 24 -3.88 -15.47 -1.81
C ILE A 24 -3.74 -15.20 -0.30
N ALA A 25 -2.96 -14.19 0.09
CA ALA A 25 -2.79 -13.81 1.49
C ALA A 25 -4.12 -13.40 2.15
N CYS A 26 -4.96 -12.62 1.45
CA CYS A 26 -6.29 -12.25 1.91
C CYS A 26 -7.21 -13.48 2.04
N SER A 27 -7.20 -14.39 1.07
CA SER A 27 -7.98 -15.63 1.12
C SER A 27 -7.58 -16.53 2.29
N LEU A 28 -6.27 -16.72 2.50
CA LEU A 28 -5.75 -17.47 3.65
C LEU A 28 -6.14 -16.79 4.97
N ARG A 29 -6.12 -15.46 5.03
CA ARG A 29 -6.58 -14.70 6.20
C ARG A 29 -8.05 -14.98 6.50
N MET A 30 -8.91 -14.89 5.50
CA MET A 30 -10.36 -15.16 5.66
C MET A 30 -10.62 -16.61 6.07
N TYR A 31 -9.88 -17.56 5.50
CA TYR A 31 -9.94 -18.96 5.91
C TYR A 31 -9.53 -19.16 7.37
N SER A 32 -8.43 -18.54 7.80
CA SER A 32 -7.96 -18.56 9.20
C SER A 32 -9.04 -18.06 10.15
N ARG A 33 -9.65 -16.92 9.81
CA ARG A 33 -10.67 -16.25 10.62
C ARG A 33 -11.99 -17.02 10.68
N SER A 34 -12.33 -17.71 9.60
CA SER A 34 -13.46 -18.64 9.56
C SER A 34 -13.26 -19.79 10.53
N LEU A 35 -12.07 -20.39 10.54
CA LEU A 35 -11.71 -21.48 11.44
C LEU A 35 -11.72 -21.03 12.91
N THR A 36 -11.20 -19.84 13.22
CA THR A 36 -11.21 -19.29 14.59
C THR A 36 -12.52 -18.61 14.96
N ARG A 37 -13.51 -18.55 14.06
CA ARG A 37 -14.79 -17.81 14.20
C ARG A 37 -14.61 -16.38 14.73
N SER A 38 -13.55 -15.71 14.30
CA SER A 38 -13.12 -14.43 14.88
C SER A 38 -13.17 -13.29 13.87
N PHE A 39 -14.18 -13.25 13.00
CA PHE A 39 -14.35 -12.14 12.06
C PHE A 39 -14.43 -10.80 12.78
N GLY A 40 -13.77 -9.79 12.22
CA GLY A 40 -13.81 -8.42 12.69
C GLY A 40 -14.02 -7.44 11.53
N ILE A 41 -14.27 -6.18 11.89
CA ILE A 41 -14.34 -5.08 10.91
C ILE A 41 -13.01 -4.94 10.17
N ASP A 42 -11.89 -5.24 10.85
CA ASP A 42 -10.55 -5.22 10.28
C ASP A 42 -10.39 -6.18 9.08
N ASP A 43 -11.10 -7.32 9.07
CA ASP A 43 -11.06 -8.27 7.96
C ASP A 43 -11.80 -7.72 6.72
N TRP A 44 -12.96 -7.09 6.92
CA TRP A 44 -13.71 -6.44 5.83
C TRP A 44 -12.91 -5.32 5.17
N MET A 45 -12.15 -4.54 5.95
CA MET A 45 -11.28 -3.49 5.42
C MET A 45 -10.15 -4.03 4.54
N ILE A 46 -9.61 -5.21 4.85
CA ILE A 46 -8.59 -5.85 4.01
C ILE A 46 -9.21 -6.44 2.75
N CYS A 47 -10.42 -7.01 2.84
CA CYS A 47 -11.14 -7.46 1.65
C CYS A 47 -11.42 -6.30 0.68
N THR A 48 -11.87 -5.15 1.18
CA THR A 48 -12.09 -3.96 0.33
C THR A 48 -10.78 -3.41 -0.24
N ALA A 49 -9.70 -3.38 0.55
CA ALA A 49 -8.37 -3.00 0.06
C ALA A 49 -7.86 -3.95 -1.05
N THR A 50 -8.14 -5.25 -0.93
CA THR A 50 -7.78 -6.26 -1.94
C THR A 50 -8.56 -6.04 -3.24
N LEU A 51 -9.86 -5.70 -3.15
CA LEU A 51 -10.65 -5.33 -4.34
C LEU A 51 -10.08 -4.09 -5.05
N PHE A 52 -9.69 -3.05 -4.31
CA PHE A 52 -9.05 -1.88 -4.91
C PHE A 52 -7.69 -2.20 -5.52
N THR A 53 -6.95 -3.14 -4.93
CA THR A 53 -5.67 -3.59 -5.46
C THR A 53 -5.82 -4.31 -6.80
N ILE A 54 -6.91 -5.07 -7.02
CA ILE A 54 -7.23 -5.65 -8.32
C ILE A 54 -7.45 -4.54 -9.36
N ASN A 55 -8.20 -3.50 -8.99
CA ASN A 55 -8.43 -2.35 -9.87
C ASN A 55 -7.13 -1.58 -10.17
N GLN A 56 -6.26 -1.42 -9.17
CA GLN A 56 -4.93 -0.82 -9.33
C GLN A 56 -4.04 -1.67 -10.25
N CYS A 57 -4.08 -3.00 -10.14
CA CYS A 57 -3.35 -3.92 -11.01
C CYS A 57 -3.82 -3.76 -12.46
N TRP A 58 -5.14 -3.70 -12.67
CA TRP A 58 -5.73 -3.48 -14.00
C TRP A 58 -5.30 -2.14 -14.60
N SER A 59 -5.47 -1.03 -13.86
CA SER A 59 -5.07 0.29 -14.36
C SER A 59 -3.57 0.38 -14.61
N SER A 60 -2.74 -0.13 -13.70
CA SER A 60 -1.27 -0.13 -13.84
C SER A 60 -0.81 -0.96 -15.04
N SER A 61 -1.46 -2.09 -15.32
CA SER A 61 -1.17 -2.91 -16.50
C SER A 61 -1.45 -2.15 -17.80
N LEU A 62 -2.52 -1.36 -17.84
CA LEU A 62 -2.86 -0.53 -18.99
C LEU A 62 -1.89 0.65 -19.13
N VAL A 63 -1.41 1.24 -18.04
CA VAL A 63 -0.35 2.26 -18.12
C VAL A 63 0.95 1.67 -18.66
N ILE A 64 1.36 0.48 -18.21
CA ILE A 64 2.57 -0.19 -18.74
C ILE A 64 2.45 -0.40 -20.26
N HIS A 65 1.25 -0.67 -20.75
CA HIS A 65 1.00 -0.86 -22.18
C HIS A 65 0.97 0.47 -22.95
N TYR A 66 0.19 1.46 -22.49
CA TYR A 66 -0.05 2.70 -23.23
C TYR A 66 1.07 3.73 -23.10
N GLU A 67 1.75 3.79 -21.95
CA GLU A 67 2.88 4.72 -21.68
C GLU A 67 4.23 4.08 -22.06
N TYR A 68 4.24 2.82 -22.51
CA TYR A 68 5.46 2.06 -22.84
C TYR A 68 6.46 1.96 -21.68
N ILE A 69 5.98 1.85 -20.43
CA ILE A 69 6.86 1.72 -19.24
C ILE A 69 7.84 0.56 -19.42
N GLY A 70 9.13 0.85 -19.24
CA GLY A 70 10.21 -0.10 -19.42
C GLY A 70 10.87 -0.07 -20.80
N VAL A 71 10.42 0.79 -21.71
CA VAL A 71 11.09 1.13 -22.98
C VAL A 71 11.84 2.46 -22.81
N HIS A 72 12.99 2.61 -23.46
CA HIS A 72 13.75 3.87 -23.44
C HIS A 72 12.94 4.97 -24.12
N ALA A 73 13.01 6.19 -23.60
CA ALA A 73 12.16 7.29 -24.06
C ALA A 73 12.40 7.63 -25.55
N ALA A 74 13.62 7.38 -26.04
CA ALA A 74 14.00 7.59 -27.44
C ALA A 74 13.33 6.62 -28.43
N ASP A 75 12.95 5.43 -27.99
CA ASP A 75 12.40 4.37 -28.85
C ASP A 75 10.86 4.36 -28.89
N ILE A 76 10.22 5.31 -28.19
CA ILE A 76 8.76 5.38 -28.06
C ILE A 76 8.16 6.07 -29.31
N PRO A 77 7.24 5.41 -30.04
CA PRO A 77 6.56 6.05 -31.16
C PRO A 77 5.62 7.16 -30.66
N VAL A 78 5.35 8.16 -31.51
CA VAL A 78 4.32 9.16 -31.22
C VAL A 78 2.99 8.46 -31.01
N HIS A 79 2.41 8.61 -29.83
CA HIS A 79 1.18 7.96 -29.41
C HIS A 79 0.28 8.93 -28.65
N ASP A 80 -1.00 8.58 -28.52
CA ASP A 80 -1.95 9.35 -27.73
C ASP A 80 -1.77 9.05 -26.23
N GLU A 81 -1.12 9.98 -25.53
CA GLU A 81 -0.85 9.91 -24.09
C GLU A 81 -2.13 10.00 -23.24
N ALA A 82 -3.26 10.44 -23.81
CA ALA A 82 -4.46 10.72 -23.02
C ALA A 82 -5.00 9.48 -22.30
N LYS A 83 -4.90 8.31 -22.94
CA LYS A 83 -5.29 7.03 -22.33
C LYS A 83 -4.37 6.66 -21.18
N ALA A 84 -3.06 6.82 -21.35
CA ALA A 84 -2.10 6.49 -20.32
C ALA A 84 -2.23 7.41 -19.09
N LEU A 85 -2.45 8.71 -19.32
CA LEU A 85 -2.75 9.68 -18.25
C LEU A 85 -4.04 9.33 -17.50
N LEU A 86 -5.09 8.89 -18.19
CA LEU A 86 -6.34 8.44 -17.57
C LEU A 86 -6.11 7.24 -16.64
N TYR A 87 -5.43 6.21 -17.12
CA TYR A 87 -5.16 5.01 -16.31
C TYR A 87 -4.18 5.30 -15.18
N SER A 88 -3.23 6.22 -15.37
CA SER A 88 -2.31 6.66 -14.33
C SER A 88 -3.06 7.42 -13.23
N TRP A 89 -3.99 8.29 -13.59
CA TRP A 89 -4.90 8.93 -12.64
C TRP A 89 -5.73 7.91 -11.85
N LEU A 90 -6.32 6.91 -12.52
CA LEU A 90 -7.03 5.82 -11.85
C LEU A 90 -6.13 5.04 -10.88
N ALA A 91 -4.88 4.75 -11.25
CA ALA A 91 -3.93 4.06 -10.38
C ALA A 91 -3.66 4.85 -9.08
N VAL A 92 -3.53 6.18 -9.17
CA VAL A 92 -3.36 7.06 -7.99
C VAL A 92 -4.63 7.08 -7.13
N VAL A 93 -5.81 7.15 -7.76
CA VAL A 93 -7.11 7.12 -7.06
C VAL A 93 -7.28 5.85 -6.21
N PHE A 94 -6.86 4.69 -6.70
CA PHE A 94 -6.93 3.44 -5.93
C PHE A 94 -5.80 3.27 -4.92
N TYR A 95 -4.60 3.77 -5.21
CA TYR A 95 -3.42 3.61 -4.35
C TYR A 95 -3.63 4.14 -2.92
N THR A 96 -4.13 5.36 -2.76
CA THR A 96 -4.26 5.98 -1.44
C THR A 96 -5.26 5.26 -0.52
N PRO A 97 -6.49 4.95 -0.98
CA PRO A 97 -7.44 4.17 -0.20
C PRO A 97 -6.89 2.82 0.27
N ILE A 98 -6.13 2.11 -0.58
CA ILE A 98 -5.57 0.79 -0.21
C ILE A 98 -4.69 0.91 1.02
N LEU A 99 -3.70 1.80 1.01
CA LEU A 99 -2.78 1.94 2.14
C LEU A 99 -3.49 2.39 3.42
N SER A 100 -4.41 3.35 3.33
CA SER A 100 -5.14 3.83 4.50
C SER A 100 -6.10 2.78 5.07
N LEU A 101 -6.74 1.95 4.23
CA LEU A 101 -7.56 0.82 4.68
C LEU A 101 -6.71 -0.25 5.39
N VAL A 102 -5.54 -0.57 4.85
CA VAL A 102 -4.59 -1.51 5.48
C VAL A 102 -4.13 -0.99 6.84
N LYS A 103 -3.70 0.28 6.94
CA LYS A 103 -3.31 0.91 8.21
C LYS A 103 -4.45 0.87 9.22
N THR A 104 -5.67 1.18 8.79
CA THR A 104 -6.84 1.17 9.67
C THR A 104 -7.20 -0.25 10.14
N SER A 105 -7.04 -1.26 9.29
CA SER A 105 -7.20 -2.67 9.68
C SER A 105 -6.17 -3.09 10.74
N ILE A 106 -4.90 -2.72 10.57
CA ILE A 106 -3.83 -2.99 11.55
C ILE A 106 -4.16 -2.32 12.89
N LEU A 107 -4.57 -1.05 12.86
CA LEU A 107 -4.96 -0.30 14.05
C LEU A 107 -6.19 -0.93 14.75
N GLY A 108 -7.19 -1.36 13.98
CA GLY A 108 -8.36 -2.09 14.49
C GLY A 108 -7.98 -3.42 15.14
N PHE A 109 -7.06 -4.16 14.53
CA PHE A 109 -6.51 -5.39 15.11
C PHE A 109 -5.78 -5.11 16.44
N LEU A 110 -4.99 -4.03 16.52
CA LEU A 110 -4.32 -3.62 17.76
C LEU A 110 -5.28 -3.24 18.88
N LEU A 111 -6.43 -2.61 18.57
CA LEU A 111 -7.49 -2.33 19.55
C LEU A 111 -8.11 -3.62 20.09
N ARG A 112 -8.37 -4.60 19.21
CA ARG A 112 -8.99 -5.88 19.59
C ARG A 112 -8.05 -6.76 20.42
N LEU A 113 -6.78 -6.79 20.08
CA LEU A 113 -5.77 -7.54 20.83
C LEU A 113 -5.47 -6.90 22.19
N GLY A 114 -5.59 -5.57 22.26
CA GLY A 114 -5.27 -4.72 23.41
C GLY A 114 -6.34 -4.58 24.48
N GLY A 115 -7.04 -5.66 24.86
CA GLY A 115 -8.19 -5.62 25.78
C GLY A 115 -7.99 -4.85 27.10
N LYS A 116 -6.74 -4.68 27.58
CA LYS A 116 -6.36 -3.89 28.77
C LYS A 116 -5.29 -2.80 28.48
N GLN A 117 -5.29 -2.19 27.30
CA GLN A 117 -4.39 -1.08 26.99
C GLN A 117 -4.71 0.17 27.83
N ARG A 118 -3.68 0.96 28.15
CA ARG A 118 -3.82 2.28 28.79
C ARG A 118 -4.67 3.20 27.90
N ARG A 119 -5.46 4.08 28.54
CA ARG A 119 -6.33 5.05 27.87
C ARG A 119 -5.59 5.88 26.81
N GLY A 120 -4.34 6.27 27.08
CA GLY A 120 -3.51 7.02 26.12
C GLY A 120 -3.22 6.28 24.81
N VAL A 121 -2.98 4.96 24.86
CA VAL A 121 -2.74 4.16 23.64
C VAL A 121 -4.02 4.05 22.81
N ARG A 122 -5.17 3.84 23.46
CA ARG A 122 -6.46 3.80 22.76
C ARG A 122 -6.77 5.12 22.08
N ILE A 123 -6.55 6.24 22.79
CA ILE A 123 -6.72 7.59 22.20
C ILE A 123 -5.80 7.74 20.99
N ALA A 124 -4.52 7.38 21.11
CA ALA A 124 -3.57 7.45 19.99
C ALA A 124 -4.04 6.63 18.78
N ILE A 125 -4.54 5.41 19.00
CA ILE A 125 -5.06 4.58 17.92
C ILE A 125 -6.28 5.23 17.26
N TYR A 126 -7.28 5.68 18.04
CA TYR A 126 -8.45 6.37 17.47
C TYR A 126 -8.07 7.63 16.71
N THR A 127 -7.11 8.43 17.22
CA THR A 127 -6.62 9.61 16.50
C THR A 127 -5.99 9.25 15.16
N LEU A 128 -5.22 8.16 15.09
CA LEU A 128 -4.60 7.71 13.84
C LEU A 128 -5.63 7.16 12.86
N ILE A 129 -6.68 6.48 13.34
CA ILE A 129 -7.80 6.05 12.49
C ILE A 129 -8.50 7.27 11.89
N THR A 130 -8.78 8.28 12.71
CA THR A 130 -9.41 9.53 12.23
C THR A 130 -8.53 10.25 11.22
N LEU A 131 -7.22 10.38 11.48
CA LEU A 131 -6.27 11.00 10.55
C LEU A 131 -6.20 10.26 9.22
N ASN A 132 -6.13 8.92 9.23
CA ASN A 132 -6.15 8.12 8.00
C ASN A 132 -7.46 8.29 7.23
N THR A 133 -8.60 8.36 7.92
CA THR A 133 -9.91 8.54 7.28
C THR A 133 -10.01 9.92 6.62
N LEU A 134 -9.58 10.97 7.32
CA LEU A 134 -9.52 12.32 6.76
C LEU A 134 -8.56 12.40 5.56
N GLN A 135 -7.43 11.70 5.63
CA GLN A 135 -6.48 11.64 4.52
C GLN A 135 -7.11 11.02 3.27
N ILE A 136 -7.85 9.92 3.38
CA ILE A 136 -8.54 9.32 2.22
C ILE A 136 -9.46 10.35 1.57
N ILE A 137 -10.30 11.02 2.37
CA ILE A 137 -11.27 12.01 1.88
C ILE A 137 -10.56 13.17 1.20
N ALA A 138 -9.53 13.73 1.84
CA ALA A 138 -8.79 14.87 1.32
C ALA A 138 -8.05 14.51 0.03
N VAL A 139 -7.32 13.39 -0.01
CA VAL A 139 -6.56 13.00 -1.20
C VAL A 139 -7.47 12.64 -2.36
N LEU A 140 -8.59 11.94 -2.12
CA LEU A 140 -9.56 11.67 -3.18
C LEU A 140 -10.17 12.96 -3.73
N ALA A 141 -10.58 13.88 -2.87
CA ALA A 141 -11.12 15.17 -3.31
C ALA A 141 -10.11 15.94 -4.16
N VAL A 142 -8.86 16.07 -3.69
CA VAL A 142 -7.83 16.79 -4.44
C VAL A 142 -7.49 16.07 -5.75
N THR A 143 -7.41 14.73 -5.76
CA THR A 143 -7.08 13.96 -6.98
C THR A 143 -8.19 14.06 -8.02
N ILE A 144 -9.47 14.06 -7.61
CA ILE A 144 -10.61 14.22 -8.51
C ILE A 144 -10.69 15.65 -9.04
N PHE A 145 -10.52 16.65 -8.18
CA PHE A 145 -10.63 18.07 -8.52
C PHE A 145 -9.28 18.74 -8.81
N GLN A 146 -8.28 17.99 -9.24
CA GLN A 146 -6.92 18.53 -9.41
C GLN A 146 -6.83 19.57 -10.55
N CYS A 147 -7.79 19.59 -11.47
CA CYS A 147 -7.88 20.57 -12.56
C CYS A 147 -9.30 21.09 -12.71
N THR A 148 -9.43 22.32 -13.21
CA THR A 148 -10.72 22.91 -13.62
C THR A 148 -10.67 23.34 -15.09
N PRO A 149 -11.41 22.69 -16.01
CA PRO A 149 -12.26 21.50 -15.82
C PRO A 149 -11.48 20.19 -15.58
N VAL A 150 -12.15 19.20 -14.97
CA VAL A 150 -11.54 17.92 -14.50
C VAL A 150 -11.03 17.05 -15.65
N ASN A 151 -11.60 17.17 -16.85
CA ASN A 151 -11.14 16.39 -18.00
C ASN A 151 -9.69 16.67 -18.42
N LEU A 152 -9.17 17.86 -18.09
CA LEU A 152 -7.78 18.26 -18.36
C LEU A 152 -6.73 17.38 -17.67
N VAL A 153 -7.15 16.65 -16.63
CA VAL A 153 -6.30 15.70 -15.90
C VAL A 153 -5.76 14.60 -16.80
N TRP A 154 -6.57 14.14 -17.75
CA TRP A 154 -6.19 13.04 -18.65
C TRP A 154 -6.14 13.46 -20.11
N SER A 155 -6.80 14.56 -20.51
CA SER A 155 -6.78 15.00 -21.91
C SER A 155 -5.54 15.81 -22.31
N THR A 156 -4.81 16.35 -21.34
CA THR A 156 -3.75 17.32 -21.60
C THR A 156 -2.46 16.90 -20.89
N PRO A 157 -1.33 16.72 -21.61
CA PRO A 157 -0.05 16.36 -20.99
C PRO A 157 0.45 17.48 -20.07
N SER A 158 1.25 17.13 -19.07
CA SER A 158 1.68 18.07 -18.02
C SER A 158 2.44 19.29 -18.56
N SER A 159 3.19 19.14 -19.67
CA SER A 159 3.92 20.22 -20.35
C SER A 159 2.99 21.29 -20.94
N ALA A 160 1.77 20.91 -21.31
CA ALA A 160 0.76 21.81 -21.89
C ALA A 160 -0.21 22.38 -20.84
N ARG A 161 0.04 22.15 -19.53
CA ARG A 161 -0.81 22.65 -18.43
C ARG A 161 -0.38 24.00 -17.87
N GLU A 162 0.71 24.58 -18.36
CA GLU A 162 1.15 25.91 -17.93
C GLU A 162 0.09 26.98 -18.23
N GLY A 163 -0.30 27.74 -17.21
CA GLY A 163 -1.35 28.76 -17.31
C GLY A 163 -2.80 28.27 -17.07
N LEU A 164 -3.03 26.95 -16.99
CA LEU A 164 -4.34 26.41 -16.60
C LEU A 164 -4.48 26.29 -15.07
N ARG A 165 -5.72 26.31 -14.58
CA ARG A 165 -6.05 26.07 -13.15
C ARG A 165 -5.94 24.59 -12.82
N CYS A 166 -4.71 24.09 -12.77
CA CYS A 166 -4.33 22.71 -12.45
C CYS A 166 -3.28 22.67 -11.33
N ILE A 167 -3.41 21.70 -10.43
CA ILE A 167 -2.39 21.40 -9.42
C ILE A 167 -1.21 20.69 -10.09
N ASN A 168 0.00 21.03 -9.67
CA ASN A 168 1.20 20.34 -10.14
C ASN A 168 1.21 18.88 -9.64
N PRO A 169 1.25 17.88 -10.55
CA PRO A 169 1.15 16.47 -10.18
C PRO A 169 2.35 15.99 -9.35
N GLY A 170 3.56 16.51 -9.60
CA GLY A 170 4.76 16.16 -8.84
C GLY A 170 4.67 16.62 -7.38
N VAL A 171 4.20 17.85 -7.15
CA VAL A 171 4.00 18.40 -5.80
C VAL A 171 2.92 17.60 -5.06
N LEU A 172 1.83 17.25 -5.73
CA LEU A 172 0.76 16.45 -5.16
C LEU A 172 1.27 15.07 -4.71
N VAL A 173 1.93 14.34 -5.62
CA VAL A 173 2.47 12.99 -5.34
C VAL A 173 3.47 13.03 -4.20
N LEU A 174 4.40 14.00 -4.20
CA LEU A 174 5.41 14.12 -3.15
C LEU A 174 4.80 14.44 -1.78
N SER A 175 3.79 15.32 -1.75
CA SER A 175 3.09 15.70 -0.51
C SER A 175 2.33 14.51 0.07
N VAL A 176 1.57 13.80 -0.77
CA VAL A 176 0.80 12.62 -0.36
C VAL A 176 1.72 11.49 0.11
N ALA A 177 2.82 11.25 -0.61
CA ALA A 177 3.78 10.21 -0.25
C ALA A 177 4.51 10.54 1.07
N SER A 178 4.89 11.80 1.29
CA SER A 178 5.50 12.25 2.56
C SER A 178 4.55 12.05 3.75
N TRP A 179 3.27 12.40 3.57
CA TRP A 179 2.25 12.19 4.60
C TRP A 179 1.98 10.71 4.87
N ASN A 180 2.00 9.86 3.83
CA ASN A 180 1.90 8.42 3.99
C ASN A 180 3.06 7.86 4.83
N ILE A 181 4.30 8.24 4.53
CA ILE A 181 5.46 7.80 5.31
C ILE A 181 5.35 8.25 6.77
N LEU A 182 4.92 9.48 7.02
CA LEU A 182 4.71 9.99 8.37
C LEU A 182 3.70 9.12 9.13
N THR A 183 2.54 8.84 8.53
CA THR A 183 1.52 8.01 9.17
C THR A 183 1.99 6.57 9.39
N ASP A 184 2.81 6.01 8.49
CA ASP A 184 3.39 4.68 8.68
C ASP A 184 4.35 4.63 9.87
N ILE A 185 5.23 5.62 10.01
CA ILE A 185 6.13 5.74 11.17
C ILE A 185 5.33 5.83 12.47
N LEU A 186 4.24 6.60 12.48
CA LEU A 186 3.38 6.73 13.66
C LEU A 186 2.69 5.41 14.03
N VAL A 187 2.20 4.65 13.05
CA VAL A 187 1.60 3.33 13.26
C VAL A 187 2.64 2.33 13.81
N VAL A 188 3.86 2.35 13.27
CA VAL A 188 4.98 1.51 13.73
C VAL A 188 5.44 1.89 15.15
N ALA A 189 5.38 3.16 15.54
CA ALA A 189 5.77 3.62 16.88
C ALA A 189 4.78 3.21 17.99
N LEU A 190 3.51 2.95 17.67
CA LEU A 190 2.49 2.53 18.64
C LEU A 190 2.86 1.27 19.44
N PRO A 191 3.18 0.11 18.81
CA PRO A 191 3.52 -1.10 19.55
C PRO A 191 4.76 -0.94 20.43
N TYR A 192 5.73 -0.09 20.04
CA TYR A 192 6.90 0.20 20.87
C TYR A 192 6.51 0.84 22.22
N ARG A 193 5.57 1.79 22.22
CA ARG A 193 5.01 2.38 23.46
C ARG A 193 4.26 1.33 24.30
N ILE A 194 3.58 0.37 23.66
CA ILE A 194 2.88 -0.73 24.36
C ILE A 194 3.89 -1.67 25.04
N PHE A 195 5.06 -1.88 24.44
CA PHE A 195 6.10 -2.79 24.94
C PHE A 195 6.75 -2.37 26.25
N PHE A 196 6.93 -1.07 26.46
CA PHE A 196 7.65 -0.57 27.64
C PHE A 196 6.88 -0.74 28.95
N ASP A 197 5.60 -1.14 28.89
CA ASP A 197 4.69 -0.82 29.98
C ASP A 197 4.13 -2.01 30.76
N ILE A 198 4.16 -3.26 30.27
CA ILE A 198 3.47 -4.38 30.95
C ILE A 198 4.18 -5.73 30.72
N LYS A 199 4.17 -6.59 31.74
CA LYS A 199 4.41 -8.05 31.70
C LYS A 199 3.47 -8.72 30.67
N THR A 200 3.74 -8.54 29.38
CA THR A 200 2.88 -9.00 28.29
C THR A 200 3.04 -10.50 28.08
N ASN A 201 1.92 -11.20 27.90
CA ASN A 201 1.91 -12.63 27.58
C ASN A 201 2.76 -12.86 26.30
N LYS A 202 3.62 -13.89 26.29
CA LYS A 202 4.58 -14.17 25.20
C LYS A 202 3.90 -14.18 23.81
N ARG A 203 2.64 -14.64 23.75
CA ARG A 203 1.81 -14.63 22.52
C ARG A 203 1.55 -13.21 21.98
N MET A 204 1.24 -12.25 22.85
CA MET A 204 0.99 -10.86 22.46
C MET A 204 2.28 -10.16 22.05
N ARG A 205 3.38 -10.44 22.76
CA ARG A 205 4.72 -9.95 22.42
C ARG A 205 5.14 -10.37 21.01
N ASN A 206 5.00 -11.64 20.66
CA ASN A 206 5.42 -12.11 19.34
C ASN A 206 4.55 -11.51 18.22
N ALA A 207 3.24 -11.37 18.43
CA ALA A 207 2.35 -10.72 17.46
C ALA A 207 2.70 -9.24 17.23
N LEU A 208 3.01 -8.50 18.29
CA LEU A 208 3.40 -7.09 18.20
C LEU A 208 4.76 -6.91 17.51
N ILE A 209 5.74 -7.78 17.79
CA ILE A 209 7.04 -7.78 17.09
C ILE A 209 6.82 -8.06 15.59
N GLY A 210 5.97 -9.03 15.25
CA GLY A 210 5.64 -9.35 13.86
C GLY A 210 5.05 -8.15 13.12
N VAL A 211 4.03 -7.49 13.70
CA VAL A 211 3.43 -6.28 13.11
C VAL A 211 4.45 -5.15 12.96
N PHE A 212 5.31 -4.94 13.96
CA PHE A 212 6.33 -3.90 13.95
C PHE A 212 7.35 -4.11 12.81
N MET A 213 7.90 -5.32 12.69
CA MET A 213 8.88 -5.65 11.64
C MET A 213 8.28 -5.49 10.25
N LEU A 214 7.04 -5.92 10.07
CA LEU A 214 6.34 -5.79 8.79
C LEU A 214 6.06 -4.33 8.43
N GLY A 215 5.68 -3.50 9.41
CA GLY A 215 5.49 -2.08 9.20
C GLY A 215 6.79 -1.36 8.79
N ILE A 216 7.94 -1.73 9.36
CA ILE A 216 9.25 -1.19 8.94
C ILE A 216 9.57 -1.57 7.50
N VAL A 217 9.31 -2.81 7.09
CA VAL A 217 9.58 -3.22 5.70
C VAL A 217 8.74 -2.37 4.74
N VAL A 218 7.45 -2.21 5.01
CA VAL A 218 6.56 -1.40 4.17
C VAL A 218 7.03 0.07 4.11
N THR A 219 7.42 0.67 5.24
CA THR A 219 7.91 2.06 5.27
C THR A 219 9.17 2.27 4.44
N VAL A 220 10.10 1.30 4.45
CA VAL A 220 11.31 1.36 3.62
C VAL A 220 10.94 1.36 2.14
N PHE A 221 10.00 0.52 1.71
CA PHE A 221 9.49 0.53 0.34
C PHE A 221 8.85 1.88 -0.03
N SER A 222 8.09 2.49 0.88
CA SER A 222 7.51 3.84 0.70
C SER A 222 8.58 4.90 0.49
N ILE A 223 9.68 4.86 1.25
CA ILE A 223 10.80 5.81 1.13
C ILE A 223 11.53 5.62 -0.22
N VAL A 224 11.82 4.37 -0.59
CA VAL A 224 12.45 4.07 -1.89
C VAL A 224 11.58 4.57 -3.03
N ARG A 225 10.26 4.35 -2.96
CA ARG A 225 9.31 4.88 -3.94
C ARG A 225 9.33 6.41 -4.00
N LEU A 226 9.32 7.10 -2.85
CA LEU A 226 9.40 8.56 -2.79
C LEU A 226 10.66 9.08 -3.50
N TYR A 227 11.80 8.42 -3.28
CA TYR A 227 13.07 8.76 -3.94
C TYR A 227 12.97 8.67 -5.47
N TYR A 228 12.43 7.57 -6.00
CA TYR A 228 12.25 7.42 -7.45
C TYR A 228 11.25 8.43 -8.02
N MET A 229 10.12 8.66 -7.33
CA MET A 229 9.13 9.67 -7.77
C MET A 229 9.73 11.08 -7.79
N TYR A 230 10.52 11.44 -6.77
CA TYR A 230 11.23 12.71 -6.74
C TYR A 230 12.18 12.85 -7.94
N ARG A 231 12.92 11.79 -8.27
CA ARG A 231 13.82 11.77 -9.42
C ARG A 231 13.07 11.95 -10.75
N ILE A 232 11.93 11.31 -10.91
CA ILE A 232 11.12 11.39 -12.14
C ILE A 232 10.51 12.80 -12.32
N PHE A 233 10.00 13.40 -11.25
CA PHE A 233 9.28 14.68 -11.34
C PHE A 233 10.16 15.92 -11.25
N PHE A 234 11.26 15.88 -10.49
CA PHE A 234 12.05 17.08 -10.15
C PHE A 234 13.50 17.02 -10.61
N THR A 235 13.99 15.88 -11.10
CA THR A 235 15.34 15.78 -11.67
C THR A 235 15.25 15.44 -13.15
N VAL A 236 16.15 15.99 -13.97
CA VAL A 236 16.26 15.65 -15.39
C VAL A 236 16.77 14.21 -15.48
N SER A 237 15.83 13.27 -15.43
CA SER A 237 16.10 11.86 -15.65
C SER A 237 16.19 11.65 -17.16
N PRO A 238 17.32 11.17 -17.70
CA PRO A 238 17.50 11.00 -19.15
C PRO A 238 16.50 10.02 -19.76
N ASP A 239 15.97 9.07 -18.97
CA ASP A 239 14.93 8.13 -19.36
C ASP A 239 13.89 7.93 -18.23
N PRO A 240 12.83 8.76 -18.17
CA PRO A 240 11.79 8.62 -17.13
C PRO A 240 10.97 7.33 -17.28
N THR A 241 10.77 6.88 -18.53
CA THR A 241 9.97 5.70 -18.88
C THR A 241 10.70 4.38 -18.61
N TYR A 242 12.04 4.38 -18.64
CA TYR A 242 12.87 3.22 -18.31
C TYR A 242 13.16 3.14 -16.79
N SER A 243 12.10 3.08 -15.98
CA SER A 243 12.25 2.98 -14.52
C SER A 243 11.27 2.00 -13.89
N LEU A 244 11.72 1.33 -12.82
CA LEU A 244 10.86 0.50 -11.98
C LEU A 244 10.03 1.33 -10.98
N GLY A 245 10.23 2.65 -10.94
CA GLY A 245 9.65 3.55 -9.95
C GLY A 245 8.12 3.54 -9.96
N TYR A 246 7.52 3.40 -11.14
CA TYR A 246 6.06 3.34 -11.28
C TYR A 246 5.47 2.07 -10.63
N ILE A 247 6.12 0.91 -10.86
CA ILE A 247 5.67 -0.40 -10.37
C ILE A 247 5.81 -0.52 -8.84
N LEU A 248 6.74 0.21 -8.23
CA LEU A 248 6.91 0.23 -6.77
C LEU A 248 5.61 0.57 -6.04
N SER A 249 4.72 1.38 -6.64
CA SER A 249 3.41 1.70 -6.04
C SER A 249 2.52 0.46 -5.89
N ALA A 250 2.50 -0.42 -6.89
CA ALA A 250 1.73 -1.66 -6.83
C ALA A 250 2.36 -2.66 -5.85
N ILE A 251 3.70 -2.80 -5.89
CA ILE A 251 4.44 -3.68 -4.96
C ILE A 251 4.20 -3.25 -3.52
N GLU A 252 4.28 -1.95 -3.22
CA GLU A 252 4.05 -1.40 -1.88
C GLU A 252 2.65 -1.72 -1.37
N SER A 253 1.61 -1.44 -2.17
CA SER A 253 0.21 -1.73 -1.82
C SER A 253 -0.02 -3.21 -1.57
N ASN A 254 0.49 -4.07 -2.46
CA ASN A 254 0.41 -5.54 -2.33
C ASN A 254 1.14 -6.04 -1.09
N LEU A 255 2.35 -5.54 -0.84
CA LEU A 255 3.17 -5.90 0.31
C LEU A 255 2.51 -5.50 1.62
N ALA A 256 1.87 -4.33 1.66
CA ALA A 256 1.11 -3.86 2.83
C ALA A 256 -0.06 -4.81 3.17
N ILE A 257 -0.81 -5.28 2.16
CA ILE A 257 -1.88 -6.27 2.35
C ILE A 257 -1.34 -7.59 2.89
N ILE A 258 -0.27 -8.11 2.28
CA ILE A 258 0.38 -9.36 2.72
C ILE A 258 0.87 -9.21 4.16
N ALA A 259 1.60 -8.14 4.45
CA ALA A 259 2.12 -7.79 5.77
C ALA A 259 1.00 -7.76 6.83
N SER A 260 -0.10 -7.05 6.54
CA SER A 260 -1.23 -6.96 7.47
C SER A 260 -1.94 -8.29 7.72
N SER A 261 -1.82 -9.25 6.80
CA SER A 261 -2.46 -10.55 6.88
C SER A 261 -1.68 -11.56 7.73
N ILE A 262 -0.35 -11.44 7.81
CA ILE A 262 0.54 -12.38 8.54
C ILE A 262 0.10 -12.64 10.00
N PRO A 263 -0.24 -11.63 10.83
CA PRO A 263 -0.66 -11.87 12.22
C PRO A 263 -1.92 -12.75 12.32
N ALA A 264 -2.84 -12.64 11.36
CA ALA A 264 -4.05 -13.44 11.32
C ALA A 264 -3.80 -14.88 10.86
N LEU A 265 -2.67 -15.16 10.20
CA LEU A 265 -2.26 -16.50 9.76
C LEU A 265 -1.59 -17.33 10.86
N TRP A 266 -1.21 -16.71 11.99
CA TRP A 266 -0.54 -17.41 13.09
C TRP A 266 -1.27 -18.68 13.60
N PRO A 267 -2.62 -18.72 13.72
CA PRO A 267 -3.34 -19.95 14.07
C PRO A 267 -3.21 -21.05 13.03
N LEU A 268 -3.28 -20.73 11.73
CA LEU A 268 -3.09 -21.69 10.64
C LEU A 268 -1.66 -22.23 10.61
N ALA A 269 -0.67 -21.35 10.78
CA ALA A 269 0.74 -21.76 10.81
C ALA A 269 1.00 -22.80 11.90
N ARG A 270 0.35 -22.67 13.07
CA ARG A 270 0.44 -23.67 14.16
C ARG A 270 -0.23 -25.00 13.81
N LEU A 271 -1.32 -24.98 13.04
CA LEU A 271 -2.01 -26.21 12.60
C LEU A 271 -1.20 -26.97 11.55
N TRP A 272 -0.57 -26.27 10.61
CA TRP A 272 0.19 -26.89 9.52
C TRP A 272 1.63 -27.24 9.90
N PHE A 273 2.23 -26.50 10.83
CA PHE A 273 3.59 -26.73 11.31
C PHE A 273 3.63 -26.94 12.83
N PRO A 274 3.14 -28.09 13.35
CA PRO A 274 3.17 -28.40 14.78
C PRO A 274 4.60 -28.41 15.36
N CYS A 275 5.62 -28.60 14.53
CA CYS A 275 7.03 -28.55 14.92
C CYS A 275 7.53 -27.13 15.29
N MET A 276 6.81 -26.06 14.95
CA MET A 276 7.18 -24.70 15.38
C MET A 276 6.92 -24.48 16.88
N ASP A 277 5.88 -25.09 17.44
CA ASP A 277 5.53 -24.91 18.85
C ASP A 277 6.54 -25.59 19.79
N SER A 278 7.17 -26.69 19.37
CA SER A 278 8.23 -27.36 20.15
C SER A 278 9.52 -26.54 20.23
N LYS A 279 9.86 -25.76 19.17
CA LYS A 279 11.03 -24.86 19.16
C LYS A 279 10.78 -23.52 19.88
N LEU A 280 9.53 -23.08 20.00
CA LEU A 280 9.15 -21.81 20.64
C LEU A 280 8.85 -21.94 22.16
N GLY A 281 8.86 -23.15 22.71
CA GLY A 281 8.73 -23.40 24.16
C GLY A 281 7.41 -22.91 24.75
N ILE A 282 6.33 -22.96 23.97
CA ILE A 282 4.98 -22.53 24.41
C ILE A 282 4.28 -23.77 24.99
N ASN A 283 4.51 -24.04 26.27
CA ASN A 283 3.82 -25.13 26.98
C ASN A 283 2.30 -24.91 26.97
N HIS A 284 1.58 -25.95 26.54
CA HIS A 284 0.14 -26.06 26.69
C HIS A 284 -0.19 -26.29 28.16
N HIS A 285 -0.69 -25.26 28.85
CA HIS A 285 -1.60 -25.49 29.96
C HIS A 285 -3.00 -25.40 29.38
N TYR A 286 -3.58 -26.59 29.18
CA TYR A 286 -5.01 -26.78 28.93
C TYR A 286 -5.81 -26.21 30.10
#